data_AF-A0A453SKL0-F1
#
_entry.id   AF-A0A453SKL0-F1
#
_cell.length_a   1.000
_cell.length_b   1.000
_cell.length_c   1.000
_cell.angle_alpha   90.00
_cell.angle_beta   90.00
_cell.angle_gamma   90.00
#
_symmetry.space_group_name_H-M   'P 1'
#
loop_
_entity.id
_entity.type
_entity.pdbx_description
1 polymer ?
#
loop_
_entity_poly.entity_id
_entity_poly.type
_entity_poly.pdbx_seq_one_letter_code
_entity_poly.pdbx_strand_id
1 'polypeptide(L)' 'RNLLSAHGTIFRLTCPYTSQQNGRAERILCTLNDCICTLLFHAYMPPRFWPDALATATLLINLRPCRT' A
#
# COMPACT_ATOMS: atom_id res chain seq x y z
N ARG A 1 -16.37 7.40 -13.21
CA ARG A 1 -16.58 6.31 -14.21
C ARG A 1 -16.10 6.73 -15.60
N ASN A 2 -16.49 7.91 -16.10
CA ASN A 2 -16.08 8.41 -17.42
C ASN A 2 -14.56 8.51 -17.59
N LEU A 3 -13.81 8.98 -16.58
CA LEU A 3 -12.34 9.01 -16.62
C LEU A 3 -11.73 7.62 -16.85
N LEU A 4 -12.12 6.64 -16.04
CA LEU A 4 -11.61 5.27 -16.12
C LEU A 4 -11.93 4.63 -17.48
N SER A 5 -13.17 4.81 -17.96
CA SER A 5 -13.61 4.33 -19.26
C SER A 5 -12.87 5.01 -20.42
N ALA A 6 -12.59 6.31 -20.31
CA ALA A 6 -11.84 7.06 -21.32
C ALA A 6 -10.40 6.55 -21.45
N HIS A 7 -9.82 6.03 -20.36
CA HIS A 7 -8.51 5.39 -20.33
C HIS A 7 -8.56 3.86 -20.51
N GLY A 8 -9.70 3.29 -20.90
CA GLY A 8 -9.84 1.85 -21.16
C GLY A 8 -9.78 0.95 -19.91
N THR A 9 -9.95 1.52 -18.71
CA THR A 9 -9.93 0.77 -17.45
C THR A 9 -11.35 0.43 -16.97
N ILE A 10 -11.57 -0.85 -16.64
CA ILE A 10 -12.87 -1.34 -16.17
C ILE A 10 -12.95 -1.16 -14.64
N PHE A 11 -13.91 -0.35 -14.19
CA PHE A 11 -14.19 -0.18 -12.77
C PHE A 11 -15.10 -1.31 -12.26
N ARG A 12 -14.59 -2.12 -11.32
CA ARG A 12 -15.36 -3.16 -10.61
C ARG A 12 -15.43 -2.85 -9.13
N LEU A 13 -16.62 -2.99 -8.55
CA LEU A 13 -16.84 -2.94 -7.11
C LEU A 13 -16.80 -4.36 -6.55
N THR A 14 -16.36 -4.50 -5.30
CA THR A 14 -16.49 -5.75 -4.56
C THR A 14 -17.95 -6.02 -4.20
N CYS A 15 -18.31 -7.29 -4.03
CA CYS A 15 -19.66 -7.62 -3.57
C CYS A 15 -19.84 -7.18 -2.10
N PRO A 16 -21.06 -6.79 -1.70
CA PRO A 16 -21.36 -6.57 -0.28
C PRO A 16 -20.97 -7.81 0.54
N TYR A 17 -20.42 -7.58 1.73
CA TYR A 17 -20.00 -8.64 2.67
C TYR A 17 -18.88 -9.58 2.19
N THR A 18 -18.17 -9.26 1.10
CA THR A 18 -16.99 -10.02 0.62
C THR A 18 -15.71 -9.19 0.70
N SER A 19 -15.35 -8.72 1.90
CA SER A 19 -14.12 -7.92 2.11
C SER A 19 -12.84 -8.66 1.68
N GLN A 20 -12.85 -9.99 1.72
CA GLN A 20 -11.73 -10.84 1.30
C GLN A 20 -11.32 -10.62 -0.16
N GLN A 21 -12.24 -10.14 -1.02
CA GLN A 21 -11.91 -9.76 -2.41
C GLN A 21 -10.85 -8.64 -2.47
N ASN A 22 -10.76 -7.82 -1.43
CA ASN A 22 -9.78 -6.74 -1.29
C ASN A 22 -8.55 -7.14 -0.45
N GLY A 23 -8.47 -8.40 0.00
CA GLY A 23 -7.48 -8.83 0.99
C GLY A 23 -6.02 -8.61 0.58
N ARG A 24 -5.70 -8.65 -0.73
CA ARG A 24 -4.35 -8.33 -1.21
C ARG A 24 -4.00 -6.85 -1.02
N ALA A 25 -4.94 -5.95 -1.32
CA ALA A 25 -4.75 -4.52 -1.11
C ALA A 25 -4.65 -4.18 0.38
N GLU A 26 -5.47 -4.82 1.21
CA GLU A 26 -5.42 -4.64 2.66
C GLU A 26 -4.10 -5.13 3.27
N ARG A 27 -3.61 -6.30 2.84
CA ARG A 27 -2.31 -6.83 3.30
C ARG A 27 -1.15 -5.91 2.94
N ILE A 28 -1.12 -5.38 1.71
CA ILE A 28 -0.03 -4.48 1.31
C ILE A 28 -0.11 -3.13 2.03
N LEU A 29 -1.31 -2.61 2.29
CA LEU A 29 -1.50 -1.40 3.09
C LEU A 29 -1.03 -1.59 4.54
N CYS A 30 -1.37 -2.73 5.15
CA CYS A 30 -0.90 -3.07 6.50
C CYS A 30 0.64 -3.16 6.54
N THR A 31 1.23 -3.87 5.57
CA THR A 31 2.69 -4.03 5.46
C THR A 31 3.39 -2.68 5.30
N LEU A 32 2.84 -1.79 4.47
CA LEU A 32 3.38 -0.44 4.29
C LEU A 32 3.33 0.37 5.59
N ASN A 33 2.20 0.36 6.29
CA ASN A 33 2.05 1.08 7.55
C ASN A 33 3.03 0.57 8.63
N ASP A 34 3.18 -0.75 8.75
CA ASP A 34 4.15 -1.35 9.67
C ASP A 34 5.59 -0.95 9.30
N CYS A 35 5.94 -0.96 8.01
CA CYS A 35 7.24 -0.49 7.53
C CYS A 35 7.49 1.00 7.84
N ILE A 36 6.48 1.86 7.66
CA ILE A 36 6.60 3.30 7.97
C ILE A 36 6.87 3.50 9.46
N CYS A 37 6.07 2.87 10.33
CA CYS A 37 6.21 2.97 11.78
C CYS A 37 7.58 2.46 12.24
N THR A 38 8.04 1.33 11.71
CA THR A 38 9.36 0.77 12.04
C THR A 38 10.50 1.67 11.56
N LEU A 39 10.44 2.21 10.34
CA LEU A 39 11.47 3.14 9.82
C LEU A 39 11.58 4.41 10.68
N LEU A 40 10.44 5.02 11.02
CA LEU A 40 10.42 6.23 11.85
C LEU A 40 10.95 5.95 13.26
N PHE A 41 10.55 4.83 13.86
CA PHE A 41 11.02 4.41 15.17
C PHE A 41 12.53 4.14 15.17
N HIS A 42 13.04 3.39 14.18
CA HIS A 42 14.46 3.07 14.08
C HIS A 42 15.34 4.28 13.79
N ALA A 43 14.85 5.26 13.03
CA ALA A 43 15.58 6.48 12.72
C ALA A 43 15.40 7.58 13.78
N TYR A 44 14.64 7.34 14.86
CA TYR A 44 14.25 8.35 15.86
C TYR A 44 13.61 9.60 15.22
N MET A 45 12.87 9.40 14.12
CA MET A 45 12.27 10.48 13.35
C MET A 45 10.84 10.77 13.82
N PRO A 46 10.45 12.05 13.93
CA PRO A 46 9.08 12.40 14.24
C PRO A 46 8.10 12.00 13.11
N PRO A 47 6.82 11.74 13.42
CA PRO A 47 5.82 11.29 12.44
C PRO A 47 5.61 12.21 11.23
N ARG A 48 6.01 13.49 11.30
CA ARG A 48 5.95 14.42 10.16
C ARG A 48 6.75 13.94 8.94
N PHE A 49 7.73 13.07 9.14
CA PHE A 49 8.54 12.46 8.07
C PHE A 49 7.91 11.17 7.49
N TRP A 50 6.63 10.89 7.81
CA TRP A 50 5.93 9.74 7.23
C TRP A 50 5.94 9.70 5.69
N PRO A 51 5.94 10.81 4.91
CA PRO A 51 6.02 10.72 3.45
C PRO A 51 7.35 10.12 2.97
N ASP A 52 8.47 10.53 3.59
CA ASP A 52 9.81 10.02 3.28
C ASP A 52 9.96 8.54 3.70
N ALA A 53 9.39 8.20 4.86
CA ALA A 53 9.32 6.82 5.33
C ALA A 53 8.45 5.95 4.40
N LEU A 54 7.33 6.47 3.87
CA LEU A 54 6.50 5.77 2.90
C LEU A 54 7.23 5.56 1.57
N ALA A 55 7.93 6.58 1.06
CA ALA A 55 8.75 6.44 -0.15
C ALA A 55 9.83 5.37 0.02
N THR A 56 10.47 5.33 1.19
CA THR A 56 11.47 4.31 1.52
C THR A 56 10.83 2.91 1.66
N ALA A 57 9.70 2.79 2.36
CA ALA A 57 9.00 1.53 2.53
C ALA A 57 8.54 0.94 1.19
N THR A 58 7.95 1.76 0.32
CA THR A 58 7.51 1.32 -1.02
C THR A 58 8.68 0.86 -1.87
N LEU A 59 9.81 1.57 -1.86
CA LEU A 59 11.04 1.14 -2.55
C LEU A 59 11.51 -0.23 -2.04
N LEU A 60 11.64 -0.39 -0.72
CA LEU A 60 12.12 -1.63 -0.11
C LEU A 60 11.21 -2.83 -0.42
N ILE A 61 9.89 -2.64 -0.38
CA ILE A 61 8.93 -3.71 -0.69
C ILE A 61 9.02 -4.13 -2.16
N ASN A 62 9.17 -3.18 -3.09
CA ASN A 62 9.29 -3.49 -4.51
C ASN A 62 10.64 -4.12 -4.89
N LEU A 63 11.70 -3.87 -4.11
CA LEU A 63 13.03 -4.46 -4.33
C LEU A 63 13.18 -5.86 -3.74
N ARG A 64 12.44 -6.19 -2.66
CA ARG A 64 12.56 -7.49 -2.01
C ARG A 64 12.04 -8.60 -2.93
N PRO A 65 12.79 -9.70 -3.12
CA PRO A 65 12.27 -10.84 -3.87
C PRO A 65 11.05 -11.40 -3.14
N CYS A 66 9.91 -11.40 -3.83
CA CYS A 66 8.71 -12.06 -3.35
C CYS A 66 8.90 -13.57 -3.50
N ARG A 67 8.83 -14.30 -2.39
CA ARG A 67 8.92 -15.77 -2.42
C ARG A 67 7.61 -16.31 -3.05
N THR A 68 7.71 -16.88 -4.25
CA THR A 68 6.67 -17.72 -4.86
C THR A 68 6.59 -19.07 -4.17
#